data_AF-A0A7S0BEJ1-F1
#
_entry.id   AF-A0A7S0BEJ1-F1
#
_cell.length_a   1.000
_cell.length_b   1.000
_cell.length_c   1.000
_cell.angle_alpha   90.00
_cell.angle_beta   90.00
_cell.angle_gamma   90.00
#
_symmetry.space_group_name_H-M   'P 1'
#
loop_
_entity.id
_entity.type
_entity.pdbx_description
1 polymer ?
#
loop_
_entity_poly.entity_id
_entity_poly.type
_entity_poly.pdbx_seq_one_letter_code
_entity_poly.pdbx_strand_id
1 'polypeptide(L)'
;CSSDEGCPYSIGCPNLINPSSEDEVWLGTDSNDLFLVTEGGPREKFLYLFEGYDVVIGSDGDERVYNEFYGGGGSTLFLKGGEDVVNMGAEEEKIYFGNGNDSAISQRDGFQDLIFGGEGVDVLAGEYDGDDVLRSIN
;
A
#
# COMPACT_ATOMS: atom_id res chain seq x y z
N CYS A 1 -2.40 -5.27 -22.86
CA CYS A 1 -1.58 -4.58 -23.88
C CYS A 1 -2.09 -4.86 -25.30
N SER A 2 -2.79 -3.90 -25.89
CA SER A 2 -2.76 -3.63 -27.34
C SER A 2 -2.96 -2.13 -27.55
N SER A 3 -2.10 -1.58 -28.39
CA SER A 3 -1.99 -0.18 -28.81
C SER A 3 -3.27 0.38 -29.43
N ASP A 4 -3.69 1.54 -28.96
CA ASP A 4 -3.87 2.77 -29.73
C ASP A 4 -4.90 3.66 -29.03
N GLU A 5 -4.54 4.96 -28.93
CA GLU A 5 -5.33 6.07 -28.37
C GLU A 5 -5.32 6.22 -26.84
N GLY A 6 -4.32 6.96 -26.34
CA GLY A 6 -4.57 8.07 -25.41
C GLY A 6 -5.40 7.79 -24.15
N CYS A 7 -5.30 6.63 -23.53
CA CYS A 7 -5.77 6.42 -22.16
C CYS A 7 -4.60 6.62 -21.19
N PRO A 8 -4.55 7.71 -20.40
CA PRO A 8 -3.57 7.83 -19.31
C PRO A 8 -3.81 6.80 -18.19
N TYR A 9 -4.95 6.09 -18.22
CA TYR A 9 -5.37 5.08 -17.24
C TYR A 9 -6.01 3.90 -17.97
N SER A 10 -5.19 2.98 -18.47
CA SER A 10 -5.67 1.72 -19.03
C SER A 10 -6.08 0.79 -17.88
N ILE A 11 -7.34 0.86 -17.49
CA ILE A 11 -8.02 -0.08 -16.58
C ILE A 11 -7.85 -1.50 -17.16
N GLY A 12 -6.98 -2.33 -16.58
CA GLY A 12 -6.87 -3.76 -16.92
C GLY A 12 -5.51 -4.26 -17.44
N CYS A 13 -4.40 -3.57 -17.21
CA CYS A 13 -3.05 -4.13 -17.43
C CYS A 13 -2.17 -3.84 -16.22
N PRO A 14 -1.32 -4.80 -15.79
CA PRO A 14 -0.28 -4.54 -14.79
C PRO A 14 0.56 -3.34 -15.19
N ASN A 15 0.58 -2.30 -14.36
CA ASN A 15 1.34 -1.09 -14.61
C ASN A 15 2.50 -0.99 -13.62
N LEU A 16 3.67 -0.62 -14.15
CA LEU A 16 4.73 -0.04 -13.34
C LEU A 16 4.43 1.44 -13.15
N ILE A 17 4.16 1.83 -11.91
CA ILE A 17 3.89 3.20 -11.51
C ILE A 17 5.13 3.72 -10.80
N ASN A 18 5.88 4.60 -11.48
CA ASN A 18 7.04 5.30 -10.93
C ASN A 18 6.93 6.82 -11.21
N PRO A 19 6.09 7.54 -10.46
CA PRO A 19 5.85 8.96 -10.66
C PRO A 19 6.99 9.81 -10.09
N SER A 20 7.02 11.08 -10.51
CA SER A 20 8.06 12.01 -10.09
C SER A 20 7.92 12.39 -8.61
N SER A 21 8.97 12.92 -7.98
CA SER A 21 8.92 13.37 -6.59
C SER A 21 7.94 14.51 -6.31
N GLU A 22 7.45 15.19 -7.34
CA GLU A 22 6.45 16.25 -7.21
C GLU A 22 5.02 15.71 -7.14
N ASP A 23 4.78 14.50 -7.65
CA ASP A 23 3.46 13.89 -7.64
C ASP A 23 3.15 13.35 -6.24
N GLU A 24 2.02 13.78 -5.67
CA GLU A 24 1.54 13.32 -4.36
C GLU A 24 0.50 12.23 -4.48
N VAL A 25 -0.18 12.06 -5.62
CA VAL A 25 -1.31 11.11 -5.75
C VAL A 25 -1.09 10.15 -6.89
N TRP A 26 -1.00 8.86 -6.57
CA TRP A 26 -0.70 7.78 -7.51
C TRP A 26 -1.88 6.79 -7.52
N LEU A 27 -2.33 6.44 -8.71
CA LEU A 27 -3.52 5.62 -8.93
C LEU A 27 -3.13 4.34 -9.66
N GLY A 28 -3.50 3.21 -9.08
CA GLY A 28 -3.44 1.89 -9.67
C GLY A 28 -4.58 1.65 -10.65
N THR A 29 -4.85 0.38 -10.90
CA THR A 29 -5.86 -0.12 -11.81
C THR A 29 -6.51 -1.37 -11.23
N ASP A 30 -7.47 -1.97 -11.94
CA ASP A 30 -8.07 -3.24 -11.50
C ASP A 30 -7.17 -4.46 -11.81
N SER A 31 -5.85 -4.28 -11.82
CA SER A 31 -4.85 -5.28 -12.18
C SER A 31 -3.68 -5.16 -11.23
N ASN A 32 -2.96 -6.26 -11.01
CA ASN A 32 -1.75 -6.28 -10.20
C ASN A 32 -0.74 -5.23 -10.68
N ASP A 33 -0.54 -4.19 -9.90
CA ASP A 33 0.35 -3.07 -10.17
C ASP A 33 1.62 -3.15 -9.32
N LEU A 34 2.66 -2.46 -9.78
CA LEU A 34 3.90 -2.24 -9.02
C LEU A 34 4.12 -0.75 -8.85
N PHE A 35 4.04 -0.28 -7.61
CA PHE A 35 4.38 1.10 -7.23
C PHE A 35 5.83 1.13 -6.75
N LEU A 36 6.66 1.95 -7.41
CA LEU A 36 8.01 2.25 -6.97
C LEU A 36 8.07 3.70 -6.48
N VAL A 37 7.99 3.89 -5.16
CA VAL A 37 8.20 5.19 -4.53
C VAL A 37 9.69 5.40 -4.34
N THR A 38 10.34 6.04 -5.32
CA THR A 38 11.81 6.15 -5.32
C THR A 38 12.34 7.37 -4.58
N GLU A 39 11.48 8.31 -4.18
CA GLU A 39 11.90 9.56 -3.52
C GLU A 39 11.01 9.90 -2.32
N GLY A 40 11.59 9.81 -1.12
CA GLY A 40 10.98 10.23 0.15
C GLY A 40 11.09 11.73 0.39
N GLY A 41 10.65 12.51 -0.60
CA GLY A 41 10.57 13.97 -0.45
C GLY A 41 9.74 14.36 0.78
N PRO A 42 9.80 15.62 1.24
CA PRO A 42 9.14 16.07 2.47
C PRO A 42 7.60 16.08 2.40
N ARG A 43 7.02 15.51 1.35
CA ARG A 43 5.60 15.57 1.03
C ARG A 43 5.07 14.15 1.04
N GLU A 44 4.06 13.93 1.86
CA GLU A 44 3.32 12.68 1.98
C GLU A 44 2.82 12.21 0.61
N LYS A 45 2.95 10.90 0.34
CA LYS A 45 2.50 10.26 -0.91
C LYS A 45 1.20 9.50 -0.67
N PHE A 46 0.24 9.65 -1.57
CA PHE A 46 -1.07 9.01 -1.51
C PHE A 46 -1.16 7.98 -2.63
N LEU A 47 -1.22 6.71 -2.28
CA LEU A 47 -1.27 5.58 -3.20
C LEU A 47 -2.65 4.94 -3.11
N TYR A 48 -3.37 4.90 -4.22
CA TYR A 48 -4.65 4.19 -4.34
C TYR A 48 -4.43 2.97 -5.21
N LEU A 49 -4.46 1.78 -4.63
CA LEU A 49 -4.06 0.56 -5.34
C LEU A 49 -5.19 0.01 -6.24
N PHE A 50 -6.45 0.16 -5.80
CA PHE A 50 -7.65 -0.44 -6.41
C PHE A 50 -7.66 -1.98 -6.31
N GLU A 51 -8.09 -2.70 -7.36
CA GLU A 51 -8.21 -4.16 -7.34
C GLU A 51 -6.93 -4.83 -7.84
N GLY A 52 -6.72 -6.09 -7.44
CA GLY A 52 -5.54 -6.85 -7.82
C GLY A 52 -4.59 -7.08 -6.65
N TYR A 53 -3.57 -7.90 -6.90
CA TYR A 53 -2.52 -8.19 -5.94
C TYR A 53 -1.34 -7.27 -6.22
N ASP A 54 -1.33 -6.13 -5.55
CA ASP A 54 -0.37 -5.08 -5.83
C ASP A 54 0.90 -5.22 -5.01
N VAL A 55 1.97 -4.61 -5.52
CA VAL A 55 3.22 -4.47 -4.79
C VAL A 55 3.57 -3.00 -4.66
N VAL A 56 3.79 -2.56 -3.42
CA VAL A 56 4.29 -1.22 -3.14
C VAL A 56 5.70 -1.34 -2.57
N ILE A 57 6.63 -0.61 -3.18
CA ILE A 57 7.95 -0.35 -2.62
C ILE A 57 8.00 1.13 -2.27
N GLY A 58 7.77 1.43 -0.99
CA GLY A 58 7.78 2.76 -0.41
C GLY A 58 9.17 3.38 -0.34
N SER A 59 9.23 4.61 0.16
CA SER A 59 10.45 5.39 0.31
C SER A 59 10.76 5.67 1.78
N ASP A 60 11.66 6.62 2.06
CA ASP A 60 12.01 7.05 3.42
C ASP A 60 11.12 8.23 3.90
N GLY A 61 10.07 8.59 3.15
CA GLY A 61 9.13 9.65 3.49
C GLY A 61 7.71 9.09 3.65
N ASP A 62 6.84 9.88 4.28
CA ASP A 62 5.51 9.43 4.68
C ASP A 62 4.64 8.96 3.48
N GLU A 63 4.06 7.77 3.60
CA GLU A 63 3.15 7.20 2.62
C GLU A 63 1.78 6.84 3.21
N ARG A 64 0.71 7.29 2.54
CA ARG A 64 -0.66 6.86 2.74
C ARG A 64 -1.09 5.90 1.64
N VAL A 65 -1.29 4.65 1.99
CA VAL A 65 -1.72 3.61 1.05
C VAL A 65 -3.17 3.23 1.32
N TYR A 66 -3.98 3.22 0.28
CA TYR A 66 -5.39 2.86 0.30
C TYR A 66 -5.60 1.61 -0.56
N ASN A 67 -5.70 0.45 0.10
CA ASN A 67 -6.00 -0.85 -0.51
C ASN A 67 -7.48 -1.26 -0.36
N GLU A 68 -8.31 -0.39 0.23
CA GLU A 68 -9.71 -0.69 0.61
C GLU A 68 -10.74 -0.57 -0.52
N PHE A 69 -10.39 0.07 -1.63
CA PHE A 69 -11.34 0.41 -2.68
C PHE A 69 -11.72 -0.80 -3.53
N TYR A 70 -13.01 -0.94 -3.84
CA TYR A 70 -13.58 -1.99 -4.70
C TYR A 70 -13.30 -3.45 -4.30
N GLY A 71 -12.89 -3.68 -3.05
CA GLY A 71 -12.53 -5.03 -2.57
C GLY A 71 -11.10 -5.39 -2.93
N GLY A 72 -10.18 -4.41 -2.82
CA GLY A 72 -8.77 -4.52 -3.17
C GLY A 72 -8.15 -5.84 -2.77
N GLY A 73 -7.29 -6.35 -3.66
CA GLY A 73 -6.72 -7.67 -3.49
C GLY A 73 -5.61 -7.69 -2.45
N GLY A 74 -5.16 -8.90 -2.12
CA GLY A 74 -4.15 -9.12 -1.09
C GLY A 74 -2.78 -8.56 -1.49
N SER A 75 -2.48 -7.33 -1.07
CA SER A 75 -1.32 -6.59 -1.55
C SER A 75 -0.10 -6.78 -0.64
N THR A 76 1.09 -6.64 -1.22
CA THR A 76 2.36 -6.67 -0.48
C THR A 76 3.02 -5.31 -0.46
N LEU A 77 3.18 -4.72 0.72
CA LEU A 77 3.70 -3.37 0.91
C LEU A 77 5.03 -3.43 1.68
N PHE A 78 6.05 -2.77 1.14
CA PHE A 78 7.34 -2.55 1.79
C PHE A 78 7.56 -1.05 1.94
N LEU A 79 7.15 -0.47 3.05
CA LEU A 79 7.31 0.95 3.37
C LEU A 79 8.60 1.08 4.21
N LYS A 80 9.50 2.01 3.85
CA LYS A 80 10.86 1.99 4.43
C LYS A 80 11.00 2.92 5.61
N GLY A 81 10.51 4.14 5.54
CA GLY A 81 10.47 4.99 6.71
C GLY A 81 9.67 6.25 6.46
N GLY A 82 9.51 7.05 7.49
CA GLY A 82 8.47 8.07 7.53
C GLY A 82 7.38 7.65 8.51
N GLU A 83 6.32 8.43 8.64
CA GLU A 83 5.12 8.04 9.38
C GLU A 83 4.07 7.54 8.39
N ASP A 84 4.03 6.23 8.18
CA ASP A 84 3.23 5.59 7.14
C ASP A 84 1.85 5.21 7.65
N VAL A 85 0.85 5.27 6.76
CA VAL A 85 -0.53 4.88 7.04
C VAL A 85 -1.05 3.95 5.97
N VAL A 86 -1.49 2.75 6.34
CA VAL A 86 -2.14 1.80 5.43
C VAL A 86 -3.58 1.56 5.86
N ASN A 87 -4.52 1.88 4.97
CA ASN A 87 -5.90 1.42 5.04
C ASN A 87 -6.02 0.16 4.21
N MET A 88 -6.17 -0.97 4.91
CA MET A 88 -6.07 -2.30 4.31
C MET A 88 -7.36 -2.71 3.58
N GLY A 89 -7.21 -3.69 2.70
CA GLY A 89 -8.22 -4.20 1.81
C GLY A 89 -9.17 -5.18 2.48
N ALA A 90 -9.79 -6.03 1.66
CA ALA A 90 -10.63 -7.10 2.14
C ALA A 90 -9.91 -8.45 2.15
N GLU A 91 -8.73 -8.56 1.57
CA GLU A 91 -8.05 -9.83 1.27
C GLU A 91 -6.74 -9.92 2.07
N GLU A 92 -6.04 -11.06 2.08
CA GLU A 92 -4.79 -11.20 2.87
C GLU A 92 -3.71 -10.16 2.48
N GLU A 93 -3.38 -9.27 3.41
CA GLU A 93 -2.30 -8.29 3.23
C GLU A 93 -0.97 -8.74 3.85
N LYS A 94 0.13 -8.31 3.21
CA LYS A 94 1.49 -8.43 3.74
C LYS A 94 2.13 -7.06 3.81
N ILE A 95 2.25 -6.51 5.01
CA ILE A 95 2.76 -5.16 5.22
C ILE A 95 4.03 -5.22 6.05
N TYR A 96 5.07 -4.58 5.53
CA TYR A 96 6.34 -4.38 6.20
C TYR A 96 6.59 -2.89 6.25
N PHE A 97 6.31 -2.30 7.39
CA PHE A 97 6.78 -0.97 7.73
C PHE A 97 8.26 -1.00 8.10
N GLY A 98 8.89 0.17 8.07
CA GLY A 98 10.30 0.33 8.41
C GLY A 98 10.45 1.28 9.59
N ASN A 99 11.16 2.39 9.44
CA ASN A 99 11.41 3.30 10.55
C ASN A 99 10.35 4.41 10.60
N GLY A 100 9.56 4.48 11.67
CA GLY A 100 8.41 5.35 11.66
C GLY A 100 7.50 5.22 12.87
N ASN A 101 6.51 6.11 12.97
CA ASN A 101 5.36 5.84 13.84
C ASN A 101 4.22 5.43 12.93
N ASP A 102 4.15 4.14 12.64
CA ASP A 102 3.33 3.66 11.54
C ASP A 102 1.95 3.21 11.98
N SER A 103 0.97 3.22 11.06
CA SER A 103 -0.39 2.82 11.34
C SER A 103 -0.96 1.91 10.26
N ALA A 104 -1.51 0.77 10.66
CA ALA A 104 -2.31 -0.08 9.77
C ALA A 104 -3.65 -0.44 10.41
N ILE A 105 -4.73 -0.26 9.65
CA ILE A 105 -6.09 -0.56 10.09
C ILE A 105 -6.77 -1.41 9.01
N SER A 106 -7.28 -2.58 9.41
CA SER A 106 -8.18 -3.39 8.60
C SER A 106 -9.61 -2.85 8.68
N GLN A 107 -10.33 -2.85 7.57
CA GLN A 107 -11.72 -2.37 7.53
C GLN A 107 -12.76 -3.45 7.21
N ARG A 108 -12.35 -4.71 7.01
CA ARG A 108 -13.24 -5.78 6.55
C ARG A 108 -12.90 -7.15 7.16
N ASP A 109 -13.92 -8.00 7.27
CA ASP A 109 -13.81 -9.34 7.86
C ASP A 109 -13.16 -10.38 6.90
N GLY A 110 -12.38 -11.30 7.47
CA GLY A 110 -12.34 -12.71 7.05
C GLY A 110 -10.98 -13.29 6.67
N PHE A 111 -9.91 -12.50 6.66
CA PHE A 111 -8.62 -12.89 6.08
C PHE A 111 -7.48 -12.79 7.11
N GLN A 112 -6.32 -13.34 6.77
CA GLN A 112 -5.19 -13.45 7.69
C GLN A 112 -4.10 -12.47 7.26
N ASP A 113 -3.96 -11.38 7.97
CA ASP A 113 -2.98 -10.35 7.64
C ASP A 113 -1.65 -10.58 8.34
N LEU A 114 -0.56 -10.20 7.67
CA LEU A 114 0.78 -10.20 8.23
C LEU A 114 1.35 -8.79 8.23
N ILE A 115 1.49 -8.20 9.42
CA ILE A 115 1.94 -6.82 9.58
C ILE A 115 3.16 -6.77 10.49
N PHE A 116 4.25 -6.22 9.94
CA PHE A 116 5.45 -5.87 10.69
C PHE A 116 5.55 -4.35 10.81
N GLY A 117 5.49 -3.82 12.03
CA GLY A 117 5.53 -2.39 12.33
C GLY A 117 6.90 -1.74 12.18
N GLY A 118 7.99 -2.52 12.15
CA GLY A 118 9.33 -1.94 12.07
C GLY A 118 9.72 -1.20 13.36
N GLU A 119 10.62 -0.21 13.23
CA GLU A 119 11.16 0.60 14.34
C GLU A 119 10.27 1.81 14.63
N GLY A 120 9.81 1.95 15.87
CA GLY A 120 9.14 3.16 16.36
C GLY A 120 7.85 2.85 17.12
N VAL A 121 6.94 3.82 17.21
CA VAL A 121 5.69 3.67 17.97
C VAL A 121 4.53 3.42 17.00
N ASP A 122 4.26 2.15 16.77
CA ASP A 122 3.28 1.71 15.78
C ASP A 122 1.88 1.52 16.38
N VAL A 123 0.87 1.72 15.54
CA VAL A 123 -0.54 1.38 15.81
C VAL A 123 -1.01 0.37 14.76
N LEU A 124 -1.03 -0.91 15.14
CA LEU A 124 -1.41 -2.00 14.24
C LEU A 124 -2.74 -2.62 14.70
N ALA A 125 -3.73 -2.66 13.81
CA ALA A 125 -5.04 -3.24 14.06
C ALA A 125 -5.52 -4.08 12.86
N GLY A 126 -5.45 -5.41 13.00
CA GLY A 126 -6.15 -6.36 12.13
C GLY A 126 -7.60 -6.52 12.62
N GLU A 127 -8.38 -5.45 12.58
CA GLU A 127 -9.78 -5.52 13.04
C GLU A 127 -10.54 -6.66 12.34
N TYR A 128 -11.66 -7.11 12.93
CA TYR A 128 -12.59 -8.13 12.38
C TYR A 128 -12.17 -9.61 12.54
N ASP A 129 -12.91 -10.52 11.89
CA ASP A 129 -12.62 -11.96 11.90
C ASP A 129 -11.36 -12.26 11.07
N GLY A 130 -10.41 -13.03 11.60
CA GLY A 130 -9.13 -13.29 10.95
C GLY A 130 -8.11 -13.85 11.96
N ASP A 131 -7.14 -14.62 11.49
CA ASP A 131 -6.00 -15.07 12.30
C ASP A 131 -4.78 -14.21 11.96
N ASP A 132 -4.78 -12.95 12.39
CA ASP A 132 -3.73 -11.99 12.04
C ASP A 132 -2.46 -12.13 12.87
N VAL A 133 -1.34 -11.77 12.24
CA VAL A 133 -0.03 -11.67 12.89
C VAL A 133 0.44 -10.24 12.84
N LEU A 134 0.39 -9.56 14.00
CA LEU A 134 0.88 -8.20 14.18
C LEU A 134 2.17 -8.21 15.01
N ARG A 135 3.25 -7.63 14.47
CA ARG A 135 4.54 -7.57 15.16
C ARG A 135 5.20 -6.20 15.02
N SER A 136 5.31 -5.47 16.12
CA SER A 136 6.21 -4.33 16.22
C SER A 136 7.63 -4.77 16.59
N ILE A 137 8.65 -4.04 16.12
CA ILE A 137 10.07 -4.33 16.40
C ILE A 137 10.68 -3.08 17.06
N ASN A 138 10.82 -3.13 18.38
CA ASN A 138 11.52 -2.06 19.13
C ASN A 138 13.04 -2.20 19.05
#